data_AF-A0A8S1LGT2-F1
#
_entry.id   AF-A0A8S1LGT2-F1
#
_cell.length_a   1.000
_cell.length_b   1.000
_cell.length_c   1.000
_cell.angle_alpha   90.00
_cell.angle_beta   90.00
_cell.angle_gamma   90.00
#
_symmetry.space_group_name_H-M   'P 1'
#
loop_
_entity.id
_entity.type
_entity.pdbx_description
1 polymer ?
#
loop_
_entity_poly.entity_id
_entity_poly.type
_entity_poly.pdbx_seq_one_letter_code
_entity_poly.pdbx_strand_id
1 'polypeptide(L)'
;MNNEFVKACSITQNREEYICMNEQCCTSNRKQLHCYECITKIHRQNNNNLVNHLDDFKKISFIMQEVDKKKKERINFINLAITSLNDVKKEKFQIIESYSNNPKEFLEQVKSYVEKEIDQLIQKLYEQVMEMNQFTEYQQQYHSLIIQLYQQTTNLYIEDFVKKKELLQVKLNNYIKKMDLDLHQQIFNYLQKQQFLEQQMSQLMKQPSHTNSFLFKSTIILILIIIGLNPIIMFQDSNQKNEFQIKIEELHNMIKQFKGEIESENENFYSEFNKTLQDQIYNVKDEIDTINQKINQTETPFNQFKNYFNTKLKQYNETIYSQIIQKTDVNKENLLALQQQFVEQNDKFSIYNNQTSNILNYQQLKDMKIEQDLKMVNKNITFILEVIEQQKAQLLAKIMNMQQKLQNINREQIKEKLLGKIHVDLELKWLKDFVIIYDEFLTNPLNRKIVRQIQNITENDTIICIGGMKVDNPQILLVVGCDYQQEIFQFTNNWQHARKSQQGDIYWYMLDKFAFGFSPKEEILLTLCDDLDPSDQMRFSYWFENGRDGGRRIGNQTQLINSIDYKMQMYAF
;
A
#
# COMPACT_ATOMS: atom_id res chain seq x y z
N MET A 1 53.88 -4.26 5.92
CA MET A 1 53.03 -5.15 6.75
C MET A 1 53.97 -6.14 7.44
N ASN A 2 54.07 -6.09 8.76
CA ASN A 2 54.82 -7.11 9.51
C ASN A 2 54.07 -8.45 9.38
N ASN A 3 54.74 -9.49 8.89
CA ASN A 3 54.18 -10.82 8.63
C ASN A 3 53.96 -11.61 9.95
N GLU A 4 53.23 -11.06 10.92
CA GLU A 4 52.96 -11.73 12.22
C GLU A 4 51.94 -12.87 12.12
N PHE A 5 51.29 -13.05 10.98
CA PHE A 5 50.22 -14.05 10.77
C PHE A 5 50.72 -15.47 10.49
N VAL A 6 52.00 -15.60 10.16
CA VAL A 6 52.57 -16.84 9.67
C VAL A 6 53.13 -17.62 10.85
N LYS A 7 52.32 -18.56 11.36
CA LYS A 7 52.77 -19.48 12.40
C LYS A 7 53.84 -20.41 11.83
N ALA A 8 54.82 -20.75 12.67
CA ALA A 8 55.71 -21.85 12.37
C ALA A 8 54.91 -23.16 12.38
N CYS A 9 55.09 -23.97 11.34
CA CYS A 9 54.47 -25.28 11.23
C CYS A 9 54.97 -26.17 12.36
N SER A 10 54.05 -26.78 13.11
CA SER A 10 54.39 -27.67 14.23
C SER A 10 55.28 -28.87 13.83
N ILE A 11 55.23 -29.29 12.55
CA ILE A 11 55.95 -30.45 12.03
C ILE A 11 57.32 -30.06 11.48
N THR A 12 57.36 -29.07 10.59
CA THR A 12 58.56 -28.73 9.81
C THR A 12 59.25 -27.47 10.29
N GLN A 13 58.66 -26.73 11.24
CA GLN A 13 59.06 -25.39 11.67
C GLN A 13 59.04 -24.31 10.56
N ASN A 14 58.73 -24.70 9.32
CA ASN A 14 58.55 -23.80 8.19
C ASN A 14 57.29 -22.95 8.35
N ARG A 15 57.29 -21.78 7.70
CA ARG A 15 56.18 -20.83 7.71
C ARG A 15 54.90 -21.39 7.05
N GLU A 16 53.77 -21.34 7.77
CA GLU A 16 52.46 -21.69 7.23
C GLU A 16 51.89 -20.54 6.40
N GLU A 17 52.27 -20.48 5.12
CA GLU A 17 51.92 -19.35 4.25
C GLU A 17 51.26 -19.76 2.91
N TYR A 18 50.95 -21.05 2.72
CA TYR A 18 50.40 -21.57 1.47
C TYR A 18 48.95 -22.03 1.62
N ILE A 19 48.15 -21.73 0.61
CA ILE A 19 46.75 -22.16 0.43
C ILE A 19 46.63 -22.87 -0.92
N CYS A 20 45.84 -23.94 -0.99
CA CYS A 20 45.46 -24.56 -2.25
C CYS A 20 44.23 -23.86 -2.82
N MET A 21 44.33 -23.35 -4.04
CA MET A 21 43.27 -22.62 -4.73
C MET A 21 42.26 -23.52 -5.46
N ASN A 22 42.45 -24.84 -5.41
CA ASN A 22 41.51 -25.79 -5.98
C ASN A 22 40.18 -25.74 -5.23
N GLU A 23 39.07 -25.69 -5.98
CA GLU A 23 37.72 -25.52 -5.43
C GLU A 23 37.34 -26.58 -4.38
N GLN A 24 37.76 -27.83 -4.59
CA GLN A 24 37.51 -28.93 -3.64
C GLN A 24 38.24 -28.73 -2.31
N CYS A 25 39.41 -28.09 -2.36
CA CYS A 25 40.24 -27.85 -1.18
C CYS A 25 39.75 -26.63 -0.40
N CYS A 26 39.42 -25.54 -1.10
CA CYS A 26 38.89 -24.31 -0.53
C CYS A 26 37.55 -24.51 0.20
N THR A 27 36.73 -25.45 -0.25
CA THR A 27 35.40 -25.74 0.34
C THR A 27 35.46 -26.71 1.53
N SER A 28 36.61 -27.32 1.80
CA SER A 28 36.75 -28.27 2.91
C SER A 28 36.81 -27.56 4.28
N ASN A 29 36.22 -28.14 5.32
CA ASN A 29 36.31 -27.62 6.70
C ASN A 29 37.69 -27.83 7.36
N ARG A 30 38.71 -28.20 6.57
CA ARG A 30 40.05 -28.50 7.09
C ARG A 30 40.82 -27.20 7.33
N LYS A 31 41.90 -27.29 8.12
CA LYS A 31 42.89 -26.21 8.20
C LYS A 31 43.32 -25.83 6.78
N GLN A 32 43.24 -24.54 6.45
CA GLN A 32 43.46 -24.07 5.08
C GLN A 32 44.88 -23.56 4.83
N LEU A 33 45.54 -23.05 5.86
CA LEU A 33 46.89 -22.50 5.79
C LEU A 33 47.92 -23.53 6.23
N HIS A 34 48.92 -23.79 5.39
CA HIS A 34 49.95 -24.81 5.61
C HIS A 34 51.32 -24.32 5.14
N CYS A 35 52.40 -24.98 5.58
CA CYS A 35 53.68 -24.84 4.90
C CYS A 35 53.70 -25.66 3.61
N TYR A 36 54.58 -25.32 2.66
CA TYR A 36 54.63 -25.95 1.34
C TYR A 36 54.82 -27.48 1.40
N GLU A 37 55.69 -27.96 2.29
CA GLU A 37 55.95 -29.39 2.47
C GLU A 37 54.72 -30.14 3.00
N CYS A 38 54.04 -29.59 4.02
CA CYS A 38 52.86 -30.20 4.61
C CYS A 38 51.68 -30.22 3.63
N ILE A 39 51.40 -29.12 2.92
CA ILE A 39 50.32 -29.09 1.93
C ILE A 39 50.60 -30.06 0.78
N THR A 40 51.84 -30.16 0.32
CA THR A 40 52.23 -31.14 -0.70
C THR A 40 52.03 -32.57 -0.21
N LYS A 41 52.42 -32.87 1.04
CA LYS A 41 52.23 -34.19 1.64
C LYS A 41 50.75 -34.55 1.80
N ILE A 42 49.92 -33.62 2.25
CA ILE A 42 48.46 -33.82 2.38
C ILE A 42 47.82 -34.21 1.04
N HIS A 43 48.21 -33.53 -0.05
CA HIS A 43 47.68 -33.81 -1.38
C HIS A 43 48.28 -35.05 -2.04
N ARG A 44 49.49 -35.48 -1.65
CA ARG A 44 50.10 -36.74 -2.11
C ARG A 44 49.60 -37.98 -1.36
N GLN A 45 49.17 -37.84 -0.11
CA GLN A 45 48.79 -38.97 0.76
C GLN A 45 47.30 -39.34 0.73
N ASN A 46 46.41 -38.46 0.24
CA ASN A 46 44.98 -38.78 0.08
C ASN A 46 44.74 -39.66 -1.18
N ASN A 47 45.11 -40.94 -1.09
CA ASN A 47 44.64 -42.14 -1.83
C ASN A 47 44.25 -42.06 -3.34
N ASN A 48 44.96 -42.89 -4.13
CA ASN A 48 44.63 -43.49 -5.44
C ASN A 48 44.31 -42.63 -6.67
N ASN A 49 44.06 -41.32 -6.52
CA ASN A 49 44.08 -40.38 -7.64
C ASN A 49 45.26 -39.45 -7.44
N LEU A 50 46.22 -39.45 -8.38
CA LEU A 50 47.25 -38.40 -8.43
C LEU A 50 46.53 -37.05 -8.44
N VAL A 51 46.61 -36.33 -7.32
CA VAL A 51 46.04 -34.98 -7.22
C VAL A 51 46.91 -34.06 -8.07
N ASN A 52 46.43 -33.77 -9.28
CA ASN A 52 47.16 -33.07 -10.34
C ASN A 52 47.31 -31.55 -10.13
N HIS A 53 46.92 -31.00 -8.99
CA HIS A 53 46.81 -29.55 -8.79
C HIS A 53 47.84 -28.97 -7.80
N LEU A 54 49.07 -29.48 -7.82
CA LEU A 54 50.19 -28.89 -7.05
C LEU A 54 50.51 -27.45 -7.49
N ASP A 55 50.18 -27.10 -8.73
CA ASP A 55 50.35 -25.75 -9.30
C ASP A 55 49.36 -24.72 -8.73
N ASP A 56 48.32 -25.19 -8.01
CA ASP A 56 47.30 -24.35 -7.39
C ASP A 56 47.71 -23.84 -6.00
N PHE A 57 48.91 -24.15 -5.52
CA PHE A 57 49.39 -23.62 -4.24
C PHE A 57 49.85 -22.17 -4.39
N LYS A 58 49.16 -21.25 -3.69
CA LYS A 58 49.49 -19.83 -3.69
C LYS A 58 49.88 -19.37 -2.29
N LYS A 59 50.85 -18.45 -2.24
CA LYS A 59 51.20 -17.78 -0.99
C LYS A 59 50.09 -16.83 -0.58
N ILE A 60 49.75 -16.84 0.71
CA ILE A 60 48.69 -15.98 1.25
C ILE A 60 49.01 -14.49 1.08
N SER A 61 50.28 -14.09 1.15
CA SER A 61 50.69 -12.71 0.90
C SER A 61 50.35 -12.24 -0.52
N PHE A 62 50.51 -13.11 -1.52
CA PHE A 62 50.14 -12.80 -2.91
C PHE A 62 48.62 -12.71 -3.07
N ILE A 63 47.88 -13.64 -2.47
CA ILE A 63 46.41 -13.61 -2.47
C ILE A 63 45.91 -12.29 -1.86
N MET A 64 46.43 -11.91 -0.69
CA MET A 64 46.02 -10.69 0.00
C MET A 64 46.35 -9.42 -0.79
N GLN A 65 47.51 -9.35 -1.45
CA GLN A 65 47.86 -8.22 -2.31
C GLN A 65 46.86 -8.03 -3.47
N GLU A 66 46.49 -9.13 -4.14
CA GLU A 66 45.49 -9.09 -5.21
C GLU A 66 44.08 -8.78 -4.68
N VAL A 67 43.73 -9.30 -3.51
CA VAL A 67 42.46 -8.98 -2.83
C VAL A 67 42.39 -7.50 -2.47
N ASP A 68 43.45 -6.91 -1.93
CA ASP A 68 43.53 -5.48 -1.61
C ASP A 68 43.37 -4.61 -2.85
N LYS A 69 44.01 -5.00 -3.96
CA LYS A 69 43.87 -4.32 -5.25
C LYS A 69 42.43 -4.38 -5.74
N LYS A 70 41.84 -5.59 -5.82
CA LYS A 70 40.44 -5.79 -6.25
C LYS A 70 39.44 -5.08 -5.34
N LYS A 71 39.68 -5.07 -4.03
CA LYS A 71 38.87 -4.34 -3.05
C LYS A 71 38.85 -2.85 -3.36
N LYS A 72 40.00 -2.22 -3.59
CA LYS A 72 40.07 -0.79 -3.95
C LYS A 72 39.32 -0.49 -5.25
N GLU A 73 39.51 -1.32 -6.28
CA GLU A 73 38.80 -1.20 -7.55
C GLU A 73 37.29 -1.32 -7.37
N ARG A 74 36.82 -2.32 -6.62
CA ARG A 74 35.39 -2.54 -6.35
C ARG A 74 34.78 -1.45 -5.49
N ILE A 75 35.44 -0.97 -4.44
CA ILE A 75 34.96 0.14 -3.62
C ILE A 75 34.84 1.41 -4.48
N ASN A 76 35.82 1.71 -5.32
CA ASN A 76 35.75 2.85 -6.22
C ASN A 76 34.56 2.72 -7.19
N PHE A 77 34.38 1.54 -7.79
CA PHE A 77 33.22 1.25 -8.63
C PHE A 77 31.89 1.40 -7.88
N ILE A 78 31.77 0.88 -6.66
CA ILE A 78 30.57 1.01 -5.83
C ILE A 78 30.23 2.48 -5.58
N ASN A 79 31.23 3.31 -5.27
CA ASN A 79 30.99 4.74 -5.08
C ASN A 79 30.45 5.40 -6.35
N LEU A 80 31.02 5.08 -7.52
CA LEU A 80 30.51 5.56 -8.81
C LEU A 80 29.09 5.04 -9.10
N ALA A 81 28.81 3.79 -8.75
CA ALA A 81 27.49 3.18 -8.87
C ALA A 81 26.44 3.87 -7.99
N ILE A 82 26.78 4.21 -6.74
CA ILE A 82 25.91 4.95 -5.82
C ILE A 82 25.60 6.35 -6.39
N THR A 83 26.60 7.06 -6.91
CA THR A 83 26.37 8.33 -7.62
C THR A 83 25.41 8.15 -8.79
N SER A 84 25.65 7.14 -9.63
CA SER A 84 24.80 6.86 -10.79
C SER A 84 23.35 6.50 -10.41
N LEU A 85 23.12 5.80 -9.29
CA LEU A 85 21.78 5.49 -8.78
C LEU A 85 21.07 6.75 -8.27
N ASN A 86 21.78 7.66 -7.60
CA ASN A 86 21.22 8.95 -7.20
C ASN A 86 20.84 9.83 -8.39
N ASP A 87 21.60 9.77 -9.48
CA ASP A 87 21.25 10.48 -10.72
C ASP A 87 19.98 9.89 -11.35
N VAL A 88 19.83 8.55 -11.38
CA VAL A 88 18.60 7.89 -11.80
C VAL A 88 17.42 8.30 -10.90
N LYS A 89 17.63 8.40 -9.58
CA LYS A 89 16.58 8.88 -8.64
C LYS A 89 16.08 10.27 -9.03
N LYS A 90 17.00 11.21 -9.28
CA LYS A 90 16.67 12.58 -9.72
C LYS A 90 15.93 12.60 -11.07
N GLU A 91 16.41 11.83 -12.04
CA GLU A 91 15.76 11.70 -13.36
C GLU A 91 14.31 11.21 -13.21
N LYS A 92 14.07 10.17 -12.40
CA LYS A 92 12.71 9.65 -12.18
C LYS A 92 11.82 10.64 -11.44
N PHE A 93 12.35 11.39 -10.49
CA PHE A 93 11.59 12.45 -9.83
C PHE A 93 11.17 13.55 -10.81
N GLN A 94 12.06 13.98 -11.71
CA GLN A 94 11.71 14.95 -12.75
C GLN A 94 10.61 14.42 -13.69
N ILE A 95 10.69 13.15 -14.08
CA ILE A 95 9.65 12.49 -14.87
C ILE A 95 8.31 12.50 -14.11
N ILE A 96 8.31 12.13 -12.83
CA ILE A 96 7.10 12.14 -11.98
C ILE A 96 6.51 13.55 -11.86
N GLU A 97 7.35 14.57 -11.64
CA GLU A 97 6.93 15.97 -11.53
C GLU A 97 6.36 16.55 -12.82
N SER A 98 6.73 15.99 -13.98
CA SER A 98 6.15 16.39 -15.27
C SER A 98 4.67 16.02 -15.41
N TYR A 99 4.16 15.10 -14.58
CA TYR A 99 2.74 14.72 -14.53
C TYR A 99 1.89 15.67 -13.67
N SER A 100 1.98 16.98 -13.96
CA SER A 100 1.38 18.08 -13.18
C SER A 100 -0.14 18.03 -13.01
N ASN A 101 -0.84 17.23 -13.81
CA ASN A 101 -2.30 17.05 -13.74
C ASN A 101 -2.74 16.10 -12.61
N ASN A 102 -1.81 15.43 -11.93
CA ASN A 102 -2.12 14.52 -10.84
C ASN A 102 -2.17 15.22 -9.47
N PRO A 103 -2.96 14.69 -8.51
CA PRO A 103 -2.91 15.16 -7.12
C PRO A 103 -1.50 15.09 -6.53
N LYS A 104 -1.11 16.10 -5.76
CA LYS A 104 0.23 16.16 -5.14
C LYS A 104 0.50 14.95 -4.25
N GLU A 105 -0.49 14.51 -3.47
CA GLU A 105 -0.38 13.35 -2.58
C GLU A 105 -0.04 12.07 -3.34
N PHE A 106 -0.64 11.88 -4.51
CA PHE A 106 -0.35 10.75 -5.40
C PHE A 106 1.08 10.81 -5.94
N LEU A 107 1.52 11.98 -6.42
CA LEU A 107 2.89 12.17 -6.91
C LEU A 107 3.92 11.89 -5.82
N GLU A 108 3.67 12.32 -4.59
CA GLU A 108 4.53 12.03 -3.43
C GLU A 108 4.55 10.54 -3.08
N GLN A 109 3.43 9.82 -3.20
CA GLN A 109 3.39 8.37 -3.03
C GLN A 109 4.27 7.64 -4.07
N VAL A 110 4.19 8.05 -5.34
CA VAL A 110 5.01 7.47 -6.41
C VAL A 110 6.50 7.78 -6.19
N LYS A 111 6.85 9.02 -5.79
CA LYS A 111 8.22 9.40 -5.43
C LYS A 111 8.76 8.56 -4.27
N SER A 112 7.96 8.40 -3.21
CA SER A 112 8.34 7.59 -2.04
C SER A 112 8.65 6.14 -2.41
N TYR A 113 7.88 5.54 -3.33
CA TYR A 113 8.17 4.20 -3.84
C TYR A 113 9.49 4.13 -4.60
N VAL A 114 9.73 5.07 -5.53
CA VAL A 114 10.98 5.15 -6.29
C VAL A 114 12.18 5.34 -5.38
N GLU A 115 12.07 6.23 -4.38
CA GLU A 115 13.09 6.47 -3.38
C GLU A 115 13.43 5.21 -2.61
N LYS A 116 12.42 4.54 -2.05
CA LYS A 116 12.58 3.31 -1.28
C LYS A 116 13.33 2.23 -2.05
N GLU A 117 12.96 1.98 -3.31
CA GLU A 117 13.57 0.94 -4.13
C GLU A 117 15.04 1.25 -4.49
N ILE A 118 15.35 2.51 -4.79
CA ILE A 118 16.73 2.93 -5.08
C ILE A 118 17.58 2.91 -3.81
N ASP A 119 17.07 3.45 -2.70
CA ASP A 119 17.80 3.53 -1.44
C ASP A 119 18.06 2.14 -0.85
N GLN A 120 17.17 1.17 -1.04
CA GLN A 120 17.42 -0.24 -0.70
C GLN A 120 18.61 -0.83 -1.46
N LEU A 121 18.79 -0.51 -2.75
CA LEU A 121 19.95 -0.98 -3.51
C LEU A 121 21.23 -0.28 -3.04
N ILE A 122 21.17 1.04 -2.80
CA ILE A 122 22.29 1.81 -2.26
C ILE A 122 22.73 1.26 -0.90
N GLN A 123 21.79 0.93 -0.01
CA GLN A 123 22.08 0.36 1.29
C GLN A 123 22.84 -0.97 1.18
N LYS A 124 22.42 -1.87 0.28
CA LYS A 124 23.15 -3.13 0.02
C LYS A 124 24.56 -2.90 -0.49
N LEU A 125 24.78 -1.85 -1.28
CA LEU A 125 26.13 -1.48 -1.74
C LEU A 125 27.00 -0.98 -0.59
N TYR A 126 26.45 -0.19 0.34
CA TYR A 126 27.18 0.22 1.54
C TYR A 126 27.54 -0.97 2.43
N GLU A 127 26.62 -1.93 2.62
CA GLU A 127 26.88 -3.17 3.36
C GLU A 127 28.06 -3.95 2.76
N GLN A 128 28.14 -4.04 1.42
CA GLN A 128 29.27 -4.67 0.73
C GLN A 128 30.59 -3.92 0.94
N VAL A 129 30.57 -2.58 0.95
CA VAL A 129 31.77 -1.79 1.26
C VAL A 129 32.22 -2.04 2.70
N MET A 130 31.28 -2.09 3.65
CA MET A 130 31.57 -2.38 5.05
C MET A 130 32.15 -3.78 5.22
N GLU A 131 31.55 -4.79 4.59
CA GLU A 131 32.05 -6.17 4.59
C GLU A 131 33.47 -6.24 4.02
N MET A 132 33.71 -5.66 2.83
CA MET A 132 35.05 -5.61 2.24
C MET A 132 36.08 -4.90 3.14
N ASN A 133 35.65 -3.88 3.88
CA ASN A 133 36.52 -3.14 4.79
C ASN A 133 36.92 -3.93 6.05
N GLN A 134 36.16 -4.95 6.45
CA GLN A 134 36.51 -5.82 7.58
C GLN A 134 37.74 -6.69 7.30
N PHE A 135 38.06 -6.96 6.03
CA PHE A 135 39.23 -7.74 5.65
C PHE A 135 40.44 -6.81 5.44
N THR A 136 41.13 -6.46 6.53
CA THR A 136 42.46 -5.82 6.45
C THR A 136 43.58 -6.84 6.51
N GLU A 137 43.31 -8.02 7.10
CA GLU A 137 44.29 -9.07 7.37
C GLU A 137 43.64 -10.45 7.16
N TYR A 138 44.45 -11.47 6.84
CA TYR A 138 43.93 -12.83 6.71
C TYR A 138 43.51 -13.37 8.07
N GLN A 139 42.23 -13.72 8.20
CA GLN A 139 41.69 -14.46 9.34
C GLN A 139 40.96 -15.69 8.83
N GLN A 140 41.15 -16.83 9.51
CA GLN A 140 40.58 -18.12 9.07
C GLN A 140 39.05 -18.07 8.93
N GLN A 141 38.36 -17.29 9.77
CA GLN A 141 36.91 -17.09 9.71
C GLN A 141 36.43 -16.42 8.41
N TYR A 142 37.32 -15.69 7.72
CA TYR A 142 37.03 -14.99 6.47
C TYR A 142 37.64 -15.69 5.24
N HIS A 143 38.18 -16.90 5.41
CA HIS A 143 38.86 -17.62 4.35
C HIS A 143 38.02 -17.72 3.07
N SER A 144 36.76 -18.18 3.18
CA SER A 144 35.87 -18.33 2.03
C SER A 144 35.65 -17.00 1.27
N LEU A 145 35.45 -15.90 2.00
CA LEU A 145 35.22 -14.58 1.44
C LEU A 145 36.47 -14.02 0.74
N ILE A 146 37.65 -14.20 1.36
CA ILE A 146 38.94 -13.79 0.77
C ILE A 146 39.19 -14.55 -0.53
N ILE A 147 38.96 -15.88 -0.54
CA ILE A 147 39.12 -16.70 -1.75
C ILE A 147 38.10 -16.30 -2.82
N GLN A 148 36.84 -16.03 -2.45
CA GLN A 148 35.82 -15.56 -3.38
C GLN A 148 36.19 -14.22 -4.02
N LEU A 149 36.68 -13.25 -3.23
CA LEU A 149 37.17 -11.96 -3.72
C LEU A 149 38.38 -12.15 -4.65
N TYR A 150 39.28 -13.06 -4.31
CA TYR A 150 40.45 -13.39 -5.12
C TYR A 150 40.07 -14.05 -6.45
N GLN A 151 39.13 -14.99 -6.46
CA GLN A 151 38.75 -15.74 -7.67
C GLN A 151 37.85 -14.91 -8.60
N GLN A 152 36.90 -14.15 -8.05
CA GLN A 152 35.97 -13.37 -8.85
C GLN A 152 36.69 -12.21 -9.56
N THR A 153 36.53 -12.10 -10.87
CA THR A 153 37.09 -10.99 -11.65
C THR A 153 36.29 -9.71 -11.41
N THR A 154 36.95 -8.55 -11.47
CA THR A 154 36.29 -7.25 -11.33
C THR A 154 35.22 -7.06 -12.43
N ASN A 155 35.44 -7.57 -13.64
CA ASN A 155 34.48 -7.50 -14.74
C ASN A 155 33.17 -8.25 -14.45
N LEU A 156 33.24 -9.49 -13.95
CA LEU A 156 32.04 -10.26 -13.60
C LEU A 156 31.23 -9.56 -12.49
N TYR A 157 31.93 -8.92 -11.54
CA TYR A 157 31.29 -8.12 -10.49
C TYR A 157 30.56 -6.89 -11.06
N ILE A 158 31.22 -6.17 -11.98
CA ILE A 158 30.64 -5.01 -12.67
C ILE A 158 29.41 -5.42 -13.49
N GLU A 159 29.49 -6.52 -14.25
CA GLU A 159 28.38 -7.03 -15.07
C GLU A 159 27.16 -7.40 -14.22
N ASP A 160 27.36 -8.08 -13.09
CA ASP A 160 26.28 -8.41 -12.16
C ASP A 160 25.59 -7.14 -11.61
N PHE A 161 26.37 -6.10 -11.28
CA PHE A 161 25.81 -4.82 -10.86
C PHE A 161 25.01 -4.13 -11.98
N VAL A 162 25.54 -4.09 -13.21
CA VAL A 162 24.86 -3.49 -14.37
C VAL A 162 23.51 -4.16 -14.58
N LYS A 163 23.45 -5.49 -14.54
CA LYS A 163 22.19 -6.24 -14.65
C LYS A 163 21.19 -5.89 -13.54
N LYS A 164 21.66 -5.77 -12.29
CA LYS A 164 20.81 -5.35 -11.15
C LYS A 164 20.26 -3.94 -11.33
N LYS A 165 21.09 -3.00 -11.81
CA LYS A 165 20.68 -1.64 -12.12
C LYS A 165 19.65 -1.59 -13.25
N GLU A 166 19.86 -2.34 -14.33
CA GLU A 166 18.91 -2.43 -15.45
C GLU A 166 17.57 -3.00 -15.00
N LEU A 167 17.58 -4.08 -14.22
CA LEU A 167 16.37 -4.68 -13.67
C LEU A 167 15.59 -3.69 -12.79
N LEU A 168 16.30 -2.93 -11.95
CA LEU A 168 15.70 -1.87 -11.14
C LEU A 168 15.07 -0.79 -12.03
N GLN A 169 15.77 -0.30 -13.05
CA GLN A 169 15.22 0.69 -13.97
C GLN A 169 13.98 0.19 -14.70
N VAL A 170 13.97 -1.06 -15.17
CA VAL A 170 12.79 -1.68 -15.77
C VAL A 170 11.63 -1.75 -14.78
N LYS A 171 11.89 -2.19 -13.54
CA LYS A 171 10.88 -2.25 -12.47
C LYS A 171 10.28 -0.87 -12.20
N LEU A 172 11.10 0.16 -12.03
CA LEU A 172 10.67 1.53 -11.76
C LEU A 172 9.87 2.11 -12.93
N ASN A 173 10.35 1.92 -14.17
CA ASN A 173 9.65 2.38 -15.37
C ASN A 173 8.29 1.69 -15.52
N ASN A 174 8.21 0.38 -15.26
CA ASN A 174 6.96 -0.36 -15.30
C ASN A 174 6.00 0.09 -14.21
N TYR A 175 6.49 0.40 -13.01
CA TYR A 175 5.66 0.94 -11.94
C TYR A 175 5.09 2.32 -12.30
N ILE A 176 5.93 3.25 -12.75
CA ILE A 176 5.50 4.60 -13.17
C ILE A 176 4.49 4.50 -14.32
N LYS A 177 4.77 3.68 -15.34
CA LYS A 177 3.83 3.44 -16.46
C LYS A 177 2.54 2.81 -15.98
N LYS A 178 2.59 1.84 -15.08
CA LYS A 178 1.39 1.22 -14.52
C LYS A 178 0.55 2.26 -13.79
N MET A 179 1.15 3.14 -13.01
CA MET A 179 0.42 4.20 -12.29
C MET A 179 -0.24 5.21 -13.25
N ASP A 180 0.43 5.58 -14.35
CA ASP A 180 -0.13 6.45 -15.40
C ASP A 180 -1.27 5.77 -16.19
N LEU A 181 -1.08 4.49 -16.53
CA LEU A 181 -2.09 3.65 -17.18
C LEU A 181 -3.28 3.35 -16.27
N ASP A 182 -3.06 3.15 -14.97
CA ASP A 182 -4.13 2.84 -14.02
C ASP A 182 -5.00 4.07 -13.79
N LEU A 183 -4.46 5.30 -13.86
CA LEU A 183 -5.29 6.50 -13.83
C LEU A 183 -6.16 6.62 -15.10
N HIS A 184 -5.57 6.45 -16.29
CA HIS A 184 -6.33 6.49 -17.55
C HIS A 184 -7.35 5.36 -17.63
N GLN A 185 -6.99 4.16 -17.18
CA GLN A 185 -7.87 3.00 -17.11
C GLN A 185 -8.94 3.17 -16.03
N GLN A 186 -8.64 3.79 -14.90
CA GLN A 186 -9.63 4.13 -13.88
C GLN A 186 -10.61 5.15 -14.43
N ILE A 187 -10.15 6.25 -15.03
CA ILE A 187 -11.01 7.24 -15.69
C ILE A 187 -11.87 6.57 -16.77
N PHE A 188 -11.28 5.72 -17.60
CA PHE A 188 -11.99 4.99 -18.65
C PHE A 188 -13.01 3.99 -18.08
N ASN A 189 -12.65 3.22 -17.06
CA ASN A 189 -13.54 2.28 -16.35
C ASN A 189 -14.67 3.03 -15.65
N TYR A 190 -14.40 4.21 -15.10
CA TYR A 190 -15.42 5.09 -14.51
C TYR A 190 -16.38 5.60 -15.57
N LEU A 191 -15.87 6.07 -16.72
CA LEU A 191 -16.70 6.51 -17.85
C LEU A 191 -17.53 5.36 -18.44
N GLN A 192 -16.96 4.16 -18.57
CA GLN A 192 -17.70 2.98 -19.02
C GLN A 192 -18.76 2.54 -18.01
N LYS A 193 -18.44 2.54 -16.71
CA LYS A 193 -19.40 2.22 -15.65
C LYS A 193 -20.52 3.25 -15.61
N GLN A 194 -20.22 4.53 -15.83
CA GLN A 194 -21.21 5.58 -15.98
C GLN A 194 -22.11 5.32 -17.19
N GLN A 195 -21.55 5.10 -18.37
CA GLN A 195 -22.33 4.79 -19.58
C GLN A 195 -23.21 3.55 -19.40
N PHE A 196 -22.69 2.51 -18.74
CA PHE A 196 -23.45 1.31 -18.42
C PHE A 196 -24.60 1.61 -17.45
N LEU A 197 -24.37 2.41 -16.42
CA LEU A 197 -25.41 2.83 -15.48
C LEU A 197 -26.47 3.72 -16.16
N GLU A 198 -26.07 4.62 -17.06
CA GLU A 198 -26.97 5.44 -17.88
C GLU A 198 -27.82 4.58 -18.84
N GLN A 199 -27.22 3.54 -19.43
CA GLN A 199 -27.92 2.58 -20.28
C GLN A 199 -28.89 1.71 -19.47
N GLN A 200 -28.48 1.20 -18.32
CA GLN A 200 -29.37 0.47 -17.41
C GLN A 200 -30.53 1.37 -16.97
N MET A 201 -30.24 2.59 -16.52
CA MET A 201 -31.26 3.57 -16.16
C MET A 201 -32.24 3.82 -17.33
N SER A 202 -31.74 4.00 -18.55
CA SER A 202 -32.58 4.18 -19.74
C SER A 202 -33.44 2.95 -20.08
N GLN A 203 -32.95 1.73 -19.85
CA GLN A 203 -33.71 0.50 -20.04
C GLN A 203 -34.78 0.32 -18.95
N LEU A 204 -34.44 0.64 -17.70
CA LEU A 204 -35.36 0.60 -16.57
C LEU A 204 -36.51 1.60 -16.72
N MET A 205 -36.22 2.80 -17.24
CA MET A 205 -37.24 3.82 -17.54
C MET A 205 -38.18 3.41 -18.69
N LYS A 206 -37.77 2.49 -19.58
CA LYS A 206 -38.59 2.00 -20.70
C LYS A 206 -39.54 0.85 -20.32
N GLN A 207 -39.40 0.24 -19.14
CA GLN A 207 -40.29 -0.83 -18.67
C GLN A 207 -40.86 -0.55 -17.26
N PRO A 208 -41.73 0.47 -17.12
CA PRO A 208 -42.28 0.88 -15.83
C PRO A 208 -43.29 -0.11 -15.21
N SER A 209 -43.74 -1.13 -15.95
CA SER A 209 -44.93 -1.91 -15.59
C SER A 209 -44.70 -3.23 -14.82
N HIS A 210 -43.46 -3.64 -14.50
CA HIS A 210 -43.24 -4.98 -13.90
C HIS A 210 -42.32 -5.11 -12.67
N THR A 211 -41.85 -4.05 -12.03
CA THR A 211 -40.98 -4.20 -10.83
C THR A 211 -41.42 -3.34 -9.66
N ASN A 212 -42.33 -3.90 -8.86
CA ASN A 212 -42.83 -3.29 -7.62
C ASN A 212 -41.92 -3.56 -6.40
N SER A 213 -40.62 -3.84 -6.58
CA SER A 213 -39.73 -4.12 -5.44
C SER A 213 -39.02 -2.84 -4.97
N PHE A 214 -39.07 -2.60 -3.66
CA PHE A 214 -38.25 -1.67 -2.91
C PHE A 214 -36.80 -1.57 -3.43
N LEU A 215 -36.20 -2.71 -3.78
CA LEU A 215 -34.83 -2.86 -4.28
C LEU A 215 -34.62 -2.18 -5.63
N PHE A 216 -35.58 -2.25 -6.55
CA PHE A 216 -35.49 -1.58 -7.84
C PHE A 216 -35.41 -0.06 -7.69
N LYS A 217 -36.30 0.49 -6.86
CA LYS A 217 -36.44 1.93 -6.63
C LYS A 217 -35.24 2.49 -5.85
N SER A 218 -34.76 1.76 -4.85
CA SER A 218 -33.55 2.14 -4.11
C SER A 218 -32.26 2.00 -4.95
N THR A 219 -32.20 1.07 -5.90
CA THR A 219 -31.08 0.97 -6.84
C THR A 219 -31.03 2.17 -7.80
N ILE A 220 -32.17 2.63 -8.33
CA ILE A 220 -32.23 3.84 -9.17
C ILE A 220 -31.78 5.10 -8.40
N ILE A 221 -32.22 5.23 -7.14
CA ILE A 221 -31.82 6.35 -6.27
C ILE A 221 -30.32 6.33 -5.98
N LEU A 222 -29.75 5.15 -5.69
CA LEU A 222 -28.32 5.00 -5.43
C LEU A 222 -27.48 5.36 -6.67
N ILE A 223 -27.93 4.95 -7.86
CA ILE A 223 -27.28 5.27 -9.14
C ILE A 223 -27.32 6.79 -9.40
N LEU A 224 -28.46 7.43 -9.17
CA LEU A 224 -28.62 8.89 -9.31
C LEU A 224 -27.75 9.69 -8.33
N ILE A 225 -27.60 9.22 -7.10
CA ILE A 225 -26.70 9.83 -6.09
C ILE A 225 -25.24 9.68 -6.52
N ILE A 226 -24.83 8.51 -7.01
CA ILE A 226 -23.47 8.26 -7.49
C ILE A 226 -23.13 9.13 -8.70
N ILE A 227 -24.09 9.32 -9.62
CA ILE A 227 -23.92 10.22 -10.77
C ILE A 227 -23.90 11.69 -10.30
N GLY A 228 -24.82 12.10 -9.42
CA GLY A 228 -24.98 13.50 -8.99
C GLY A 228 -23.91 14.04 -8.04
N LEU A 229 -23.24 13.18 -7.26
CA LEU A 229 -22.16 13.57 -6.34
C LEU A 229 -20.78 13.60 -7.01
N ASN A 230 -20.69 13.37 -8.33
CA ASN A 230 -19.42 13.34 -9.03
C ASN A 230 -18.90 14.76 -9.30
N PRO A 231 -17.77 15.19 -8.70
CA PRO A 231 -17.26 16.57 -8.80
C PRO A 231 -16.85 16.98 -10.23
N ILE A 232 -16.67 16.02 -11.15
CA ILE A 232 -16.40 16.29 -12.58
C ILE A 232 -17.63 16.89 -13.27
N ILE A 233 -18.84 16.47 -12.91
CA ILE A 233 -20.11 17.04 -13.42
C ILE A 233 -20.33 18.45 -12.86
N MET A 234 -19.87 18.74 -11.64
CA MET A 234 -19.97 20.08 -11.06
C MET A 234 -19.11 21.13 -11.77
N PHE A 235 -18.10 20.72 -12.55
CA PHE A 235 -17.23 21.61 -13.30
C PHE A 235 -17.68 21.87 -14.75
N GLN A 236 -18.60 21.06 -15.28
CA GLN A 236 -19.04 21.17 -16.67
C GLN A 236 -20.54 21.42 -16.76
N ASP A 237 -20.86 22.68 -17.06
CA ASP A 237 -22.12 23.18 -17.63
C ASP A 237 -23.20 23.69 -16.64
N SER A 238 -23.37 25.02 -16.63
CA SER A 238 -24.26 25.77 -15.74
C SER A 238 -25.74 25.70 -16.13
N ASN A 239 -26.09 25.03 -17.23
CA ASN A 239 -27.45 24.98 -17.76
C ASN A 239 -28.31 23.78 -17.31
N GLN A 240 -27.74 22.75 -16.66
CA GLN A 240 -28.51 21.56 -16.21
C GLN A 240 -29.16 21.69 -14.83
N LYS A 241 -29.11 22.89 -14.22
CA LYS A 241 -29.56 23.15 -12.84
C LYS A 241 -31.06 22.90 -12.60
N ASN A 242 -31.89 23.10 -13.63
CA ASN A 242 -33.35 22.86 -13.55
C ASN A 242 -33.70 21.36 -13.60
N GLU A 243 -32.94 20.53 -14.31
CA GLU A 243 -33.21 19.09 -14.41
C GLU A 243 -32.86 18.35 -13.12
N PHE A 244 -31.83 18.84 -12.41
CA PHE A 244 -31.45 18.34 -11.10
C PHE A 244 -32.50 18.64 -10.01
N GLN A 245 -33.08 19.85 -10.01
CA GLN A 245 -34.15 20.22 -9.07
C GLN A 245 -35.41 19.36 -9.25
N ILE A 246 -35.80 19.08 -10.50
CA ILE A 246 -36.93 18.21 -10.81
C ILE A 246 -36.70 16.79 -10.27
N LYS A 247 -35.48 16.24 -10.43
CA LYS A 247 -35.13 14.90 -9.94
C LYS A 247 -35.06 14.83 -8.40
N ILE A 248 -34.72 15.92 -7.72
CA ILE A 248 -34.76 16.00 -6.24
C ILE A 248 -36.21 16.03 -5.72
N GLU A 249 -37.12 16.71 -6.40
CA GLU A 249 -38.56 16.72 -6.03
C GLU A 249 -39.21 15.36 -6.24
N GLU A 250 -38.87 14.65 -7.32
CA GLU A 250 -39.33 13.27 -7.56
C GLU A 250 -38.83 12.30 -6.48
N LEU A 251 -37.57 12.46 -6.04
CA LEU A 251 -36.99 11.69 -4.94
C LEU A 251 -37.73 11.94 -3.61
N HIS A 252 -38.04 13.20 -3.31
CA HIS A 252 -38.78 13.57 -2.09
C HIS A 252 -40.18 12.94 -2.04
N ASN A 253 -40.89 12.92 -3.17
CA ASN A 253 -42.22 12.32 -3.26
C ASN A 253 -42.18 10.79 -3.10
N MET A 254 -41.15 10.12 -3.63
CA MET A 254 -40.95 8.68 -3.43
C MET A 254 -40.65 8.32 -1.98
N ILE A 255 -39.81 9.09 -1.28
CA ILE A 255 -39.50 8.86 0.14
C ILE A 255 -40.75 9.00 1.01
N LYS A 256 -41.63 9.95 0.68
CA LYS A 256 -42.89 10.18 1.40
C LYS A 256 -43.88 9.02 1.25
N GLN A 257 -43.91 8.37 0.09
CA GLN A 257 -44.72 7.18 -0.17
C GLN A 257 -44.16 5.94 0.56
N PHE A 258 -42.83 5.80 0.58
CA PHE A 258 -42.11 4.73 1.26
C PHE A 258 -42.35 4.68 2.78
N LYS A 259 -42.52 5.85 3.40
CA LYS A 259 -42.81 5.99 4.82
C LYS A 259 -44.15 5.34 5.22
N GLY A 260 -45.12 5.28 4.31
CA GLY A 260 -46.43 4.67 4.58
C GLY A 260 -46.43 3.14 4.53
N GLU A 261 -45.42 2.52 3.91
CA GLU A 261 -45.39 1.07 3.67
C GLU A 261 -44.58 0.30 4.73
N ILE A 262 -43.56 0.95 5.32
CA ILE A 262 -42.66 0.35 6.35
C ILE A 262 -43.36 0.16 7.72
N GLU A 263 -44.44 0.88 7.99
CA GLU A 263 -45.19 0.77 9.26
C GLU A 263 -45.98 -0.57 9.39
N SER A 264 -45.81 -1.54 8.48
CA SER A 264 -46.69 -2.72 8.39
C SER A 264 -46.11 -4.12 8.66
N GLU A 265 -44.78 -4.40 8.76
CA GLU A 265 -44.32 -5.80 8.95
C GLU A 265 -43.04 -6.06 9.81
N ASN A 266 -43.28 -6.74 10.94
CA ASN A 266 -42.53 -7.80 11.66
C ASN A 266 -41.31 -7.57 12.59
N GLU A 267 -41.42 -8.21 13.77
CA GLU A 267 -40.72 -7.99 15.04
C GLU A 267 -39.91 -9.23 15.51
N ASN A 268 -38.66 -9.05 16.00
CA ASN A 268 -38.17 -9.55 17.32
C ASN A 268 -36.69 -10.00 17.44
N PHE A 269 -35.96 -10.44 16.42
CA PHE A 269 -34.48 -10.67 16.55
C PHE A 269 -33.66 -9.56 15.89
N TYR A 270 -34.19 -9.04 14.79
CA TYR A 270 -33.74 -7.78 14.21
C TYR A 270 -34.05 -6.59 15.11
N SER A 271 -34.95 -6.69 16.10
CA SER A 271 -35.46 -5.50 16.78
C SER A 271 -34.39 -4.75 17.55
N GLU A 272 -33.39 -5.39 18.15
CA GLU A 272 -32.39 -4.72 19.02
C GLU A 272 -31.15 -4.23 18.27
N PHE A 273 -30.62 -5.04 17.34
CA PHE A 273 -29.58 -4.59 16.40
C PHE A 273 -30.14 -3.59 15.39
N ASN A 274 -31.33 -3.82 14.82
CA ASN A 274 -32.03 -2.78 14.07
C ASN A 274 -32.46 -1.65 14.98
N LYS A 275 -32.78 -1.80 16.28
CA LYS A 275 -33.03 -0.62 17.13
C LYS A 275 -31.80 0.25 17.18
N THR A 276 -30.65 -0.36 17.44
CA THR A 276 -29.41 0.40 17.63
C THR A 276 -28.97 1.04 16.31
N LEU A 277 -29.10 0.30 15.20
CA LEU A 277 -28.81 0.81 13.86
C LEU A 277 -29.88 1.82 13.39
N GLN A 278 -31.17 1.60 13.68
CA GLN A 278 -32.28 2.50 13.37
C GLN A 278 -32.18 3.76 14.19
N ASP A 279 -31.94 3.70 15.50
CA ASP A 279 -31.75 4.85 16.38
C ASP A 279 -30.56 5.69 15.88
N GLN A 280 -29.48 5.05 15.42
CA GLN A 280 -28.35 5.75 14.79
C GLN A 280 -28.72 6.35 13.43
N ILE A 281 -29.47 5.63 12.60
CA ILE A 281 -29.96 6.12 11.31
C ILE A 281 -31.00 7.25 11.50
N TYR A 282 -31.86 7.18 12.50
CA TYR A 282 -32.86 8.19 12.87
C TYR A 282 -32.16 9.43 13.41
N ASN A 283 -31.14 9.29 14.26
CA ASN A 283 -30.34 10.43 14.71
C ASN A 283 -29.62 11.11 13.54
N VAL A 284 -29.03 10.34 12.62
CA VAL A 284 -28.40 10.90 11.40
C VAL A 284 -29.45 11.53 10.48
N LYS A 285 -30.64 10.93 10.38
CA LYS A 285 -31.74 11.47 9.58
C LYS A 285 -32.31 12.75 10.15
N ASP A 286 -32.52 12.84 11.46
CA ASP A 286 -32.95 14.06 12.13
C ASP A 286 -31.89 15.16 12.00
N GLU A 287 -30.60 14.81 12.08
CA GLU A 287 -29.51 15.75 11.78
C GLU A 287 -29.59 16.25 10.33
N ILE A 288 -29.75 15.35 9.35
CA ILE A 288 -29.92 15.69 7.93
C ILE A 288 -31.19 16.53 7.69
N ASP A 289 -32.31 16.21 8.32
CA ASP A 289 -33.56 16.95 8.19
C ASP A 289 -33.45 18.33 8.85
N THR A 290 -32.72 18.45 9.96
CA THR A 290 -32.39 19.74 10.59
C THR A 290 -31.46 20.57 9.70
N ILE A 291 -30.50 19.93 9.03
CA ILE A 291 -29.60 20.57 8.05
C ILE A 291 -30.40 21.04 6.84
N ASN A 292 -31.27 20.19 6.29
CA ASN A 292 -32.15 20.51 5.17
C ASN A 292 -33.15 21.61 5.54
N GLN A 293 -33.68 21.61 6.76
CA GLN A 293 -34.50 22.73 7.25
C GLN A 293 -33.70 24.02 7.33
N LYS A 294 -32.45 23.99 7.83
CA LYS A 294 -31.58 25.18 7.85
C LYS A 294 -31.22 25.65 6.44
N ILE A 295 -30.96 24.73 5.51
CA ILE A 295 -30.73 25.01 4.09
C ILE A 295 -31.99 25.64 3.47
N ASN A 296 -33.18 25.07 3.66
CA ASN A 296 -34.43 25.60 3.12
C ASN A 296 -34.82 26.96 3.75
N GLN A 297 -34.55 27.15 5.06
CA GLN A 297 -34.73 28.42 5.76
C GLN A 297 -33.75 29.50 5.26
N THR A 298 -32.57 29.13 4.78
CA THR A 298 -31.61 30.05 4.15
C THR A 298 -31.84 30.24 2.65
N GLU A 299 -32.50 29.28 2.00
CA GLU A 299 -32.92 29.33 0.60
C GLU A 299 -34.07 30.33 0.40
N THR A 300 -34.91 30.53 1.42
CA THR A 300 -36.06 31.45 1.31
C THR A 300 -35.62 32.92 1.17
N PRO A 301 -34.70 33.46 2.00
CA PRO A 301 -34.09 34.77 1.79
C PRO A 301 -33.32 34.86 0.46
N PHE A 302 -32.62 33.80 0.06
CA PHE A 302 -31.87 33.77 -1.20
C PHE A 302 -32.79 33.82 -2.43
N ASN A 303 -33.89 33.06 -2.42
CA ASN A 303 -34.89 33.07 -3.49
C ASN A 303 -35.69 34.37 -3.50
N GLN A 304 -36.00 34.94 -2.34
CA GLN A 304 -36.59 36.29 -2.25
C GLN A 304 -35.63 37.34 -2.84
N PHE A 305 -34.34 37.27 -2.54
CA PHE A 305 -33.33 38.16 -3.10
C PHE A 305 -33.14 37.95 -4.61
N LYS A 306 -33.09 36.69 -5.08
CA LYS A 306 -33.00 36.35 -6.50
C LYS A 306 -34.19 36.85 -7.29
N ASN A 307 -35.41 36.68 -6.74
CA ASN A 307 -36.63 37.19 -7.36
C ASN A 307 -36.66 38.72 -7.35
N TYR A 308 -36.23 39.37 -6.26
CA TYR A 308 -36.07 40.82 -6.19
C TYR A 308 -35.07 41.33 -7.23
N PHE A 309 -33.90 40.68 -7.34
CA PHE A 309 -32.84 41.01 -8.29
C PHE A 309 -33.32 40.85 -9.73
N ASN A 310 -33.93 39.73 -10.07
CA ASN A 310 -34.50 39.47 -11.40
C ASN A 310 -35.61 40.46 -11.75
N THR A 311 -36.47 40.81 -10.79
CA THR A 311 -37.51 41.83 -10.97
C THR A 311 -36.89 43.20 -11.24
N LYS A 312 -35.83 43.56 -10.51
CA LYS A 312 -35.11 44.82 -10.72
C LYS A 312 -34.32 44.85 -12.03
N LEU A 313 -33.77 43.73 -12.46
CA LEU A 313 -33.09 43.57 -13.74
C LEU A 313 -34.08 43.70 -14.91
N LYS A 314 -35.26 43.08 -14.77
CA LYS A 314 -36.34 43.18 -15.74
C LYS A 314 -36.87 44.61 -15.86
N GLN A 315 -37.14 45.27 -14.73
CA GLN A 315 -37.52 46.69 -14.70
C GLN A 315 -36.46 47.58 -15.35
N TYR A 316 -35.18 47.30 -15.12
CA TYR A 316 -34.07 48.04 -15.73
C TYR A 316 -34.04 47.86 -17.25
N ASN A 317 -34.15 46.62 -17.73
CA ASN A 317 -34.18 46.32 -19.15
C ASN A 317 -35.41 46.93 -19.82
N GLU A 318 -36.59 46.87 -19.21
CA GLU A 318 -37.81 47.49 -19.71
C GLU A 318 -37.71 49.02 -19.74
N THR A 319 -37.09 49.63 -18.74
CA THR A 319 -36.84 51.08 -18.71
C THR A 319 -35.85 51.49 -19.79
N ILE A 320 -34.77 50.72 -20.00
CA ILE A 320 -33.80 51.00 -21.06
C ILE A 320 -34.41 50.78 -22.43
N TYR A 321 -35.14 49.68 -22.64
CA TYR A 321 -35.81 49.42 -23.93
C TYR A 321 -36.86 50.48 -24.24
N SER A 322 -37.70 50.87 -23.28
CA SER A 322 -38.67 51.95 -23.49
C SER A 322 -38.02 53.31 -23.73
N GLN A 323 -36.90 53.62 -23.07
CA GLN A 323 -36.13 54.84 -23.33
C GLN A 323 -35.42 54.80 -24.70
N ILE A 324 -34.94 53.64 -25.15
CA ILE A 324 -34.34 53.46 -26.47
C ILE A 324 -35.41 53.59 -27.55
N ILE A 325 -36.57 52.94 -27.39
CA ILE A 325 -37.71 53.01 -28.32
C ILE A 325 -38.27 54.44 -28.39
N GLN A 326 -38.51 55.09 -27.25
CA GLN A 326 -38.87 56.52 -27.23
C GLN A 326 -37.81 57.37 -27.93
N LYS A 327 -36.51 57.13 -27.69
CA LYS A 327 -35.44 57.85 -28.40
C LYS A 327 -35.38 57.54 -29.89
N THR A 328 -35.74 56.34 -30.34
CA THR A 328 -35.71 55.98 -31.78
C THR A 328 -36.93 56.49 -32.53
N ASP A 329 -38.11 56.47 -31.92
CA ASP A 329 -39.32 57.07 -32.51
C ASP A 329 -39.27 58.60 -32.47
N VAL A 330 -38.84 59.18 -31.36
CA VAL A 330 -38.60 60.63 -31.25
C VAL A 330 -37.47 61.06 -32.18
N ASN A 331 -36.42 60.26 -32.40
CA ASN A 331 -35.38 60.59 -33.38
C ASN A 331 -35.81 60.42 -34.84
N LYS A 332 -36.84 59.62 -35.15
CA LYS A 332 -37.32 59.47 -36.53
C LYS A 332 -38.23 60.64 -36.93
N GLU A 333 -39.11 61.05 -36.03
CA GLU A 333 -39.89 62.28 -36.19
C GLU A 333 -39.00 63.53 -36.08
N ASN A 334 -38.05 63.55 -35.13
CA ASN A 334 -37.10 64.65 -35.03
C ASN A 334 -36.07 64.66 -36.15
N LEU A 335 -35.68 63.55 -36.80
CA LEU A 335 -34.81 63.62 -37.99
C LEU A 335 -35.54 64.27 -39.15
N LEU A 336 -36.82 63.94 -39.35
CA LEU A 336 -37.65 64.55 -40.39
C LEU A 336 -37.90 66.03 -40.10
N ALA A 337 -38.11 66.39 -38.83
CA ALA A 337 -38.24 67.77 -38.39
C ALA A 337 -36.89 68.53 -38.40
N LEU A 338 -35.76 67.90 -38.05
CA LEU A 338 -34.41 68.48 -38.09
C LEU A 338 -33.93 68.66 -39.52
N GLN A 339 -34.29 67.79 -40.45
CA GLN A 339 -33.97 67.99 -41.86
C GLN A 339 -34.74 69.19 -42.45
N GLN A 340 -35.93 69.50 -41.91
CA GLN A 340 -36.69 70.72 -42.22
C GLN A 340 -36.22 71.94 -41.41
N GLN A 341 -35.76 71.79 -40.17
CA GLN A 341 -35.25 72.88 -39.31
C GLN A 341 -33.77 73.23 -39.54
N PHE A 342 -32.96 72.37 -40.15
CA PHE A 342 -31.61 72.74 -40.60
C PHE A 342 -31.62 73.74 -41.77
N VAL A 343 -32.80 74.00 -42.34
CA VAL A 343 -33.03 75.13 -43.26
C VAL A 343 -33.27 76.44 -42.49
N GLU A 344 -33.64 76.40 -41.19
CA GLU A 344 -33.91 77.59 -40.39
C GLU A 344 -33.42 77.47 -38.92
N GLN A 345 -32.26 78.10 -38.69
CA GLN A 345 -31.74 78.64 -37.41
C GLN A 345 -31.06 77.70 -36.39
N ASN A 346 -29.77 77.99 -36.21
CA ASN A 346 -28.97 77.73 -35.02
C ASN A 346 -29.39 78.68 -33.87
N ASP A 347 -29.89 78.13 -32.76
CA ASP A 347 -29.47 78.49 -31.40
C ASP A 347 -30.27 77.72 -30.35
N LYS A 348 -29.61 76.82 -29.61
CA LYS A 348 -29.78 76.47 -28.17
C LYS A 348 -29.20 75.09 -27.84
N PHE A 349 -27.93 75.06 -27.45
CA PHE A 349 -27.19 73.85 -27.06
C PHE A 349 -26.65 73.93 -25.61
N SER A 350 -27.46 74.37 -24.64
CA SER A 350 -27.01 74.50 -23.23
C SER A 350 -27.84 73.74 -22.18
N ILE A 351 -28.92 73.05 -22.55
CA ILE A 351 -29.80 72.37 -21.58
C ILE A 351 -29.43 70.89 -21.34
N TYR A 352 -28.63 70.27 -22.21
CA TYR A 352 -28.36 68.83 -22.16
C TYR A 352 -27.26 68.36 -21.19
N ASN A 353 -26.46 69.25 -20.61
CA ASN A 353 -25.32 68.84 -19.76
C ASN A 353 -25.68 68.55 -18.29
N ASN A 354 -26.77 69.11 -17.75
CA ASN A 354 -27.14 68.91 -16.33
C ASN A 354 -27.94 67.61 -16.07
N GLN A 355 -28.58 67.04 -17.09
CA GLN A 355 -29.34 65.78 -16.92
C GLN A 355 -28.43 64.56 -16.90
N THR A 356 -27.29 64.60 -17.59
CA THR A 356 -26.35 63.47 -17.68
C THR A 356 -25.62 63.21 -16.35
N SER A 357 -25.27 64.25 -15.60
CA SER A 357 -24.54 64.13 -14.32
C SER A 357 -25.39 63.53 -13.20
N ASN A 358 -26.69 63.81 -13.15
CA ASN A 358 -27.59 63.24 -12.14
C ASN A 358 -27.90 61.76 -12.42
N ILE A 359 -27.94 61.36 -13.69
CA ILE A 359 -28.11 59.95 -14.08
C ILE A 359 -26.87 59.12 -13.71
N LEU A 360 -25.67 59.70 -13.90
CA LEU A 360 -24.41 59.03 -13.58
C LEU A 360 -24.24 58.81 -12.07
N ASN A 361 -24.58 59.80 -11.23
CA ASN A 361 -24.53 59.68 -9.78
C ASN A 361 -25.53 58.64 -9.24
N TYR A 362 -26.72 58.54 -9.84
CA TYR A 362 -27.71 57.54 -9.45
C TYR A 362 -27.27 56.12 -9.83
N GLN A 363 -26.58 55.95 -10.96
CA GLN A 363 -25.99 54.65 -11.34
C GLN A 363 -24.87 54.23 -10.39
N GLN A 364 -23.97 55.13 -10.01
CA GLN A 364 -22.86 54.81 -9.09
C GLN A 364 -23.35 54.39 -7.69
N LEU A 365 -24.35 55.06 -7.13
CA LEU A 365 -24.95 54.67 -5.84
C LEU A 365 -25.64 53.30 -5.90
N LYS A 366 -26.18 52.93 -7.07
CA LYS A 366 -26.85 51.64 -7.27
C LYS A 366 -25.84 50.50 -7.40
N ASP A 367 -24.73 50.74 -8.10
CA ASP A 367 -23.65 49.76 -8.25
C ASP A 367 -22.96 49.47 -6.92
N MET A 368 -22.73 50.49 -6.08
CA MET A 368 -22.19 50.31 -4.72
C MET A 368 -23.09 49.42 -3.83
N LYS A 369 -24.42 49.57 -3.96
CA LYS A 369 -25.36 48.74 -3.19
C LYS A 369 -25.37 47.29 -3.66
N ILE A 370 -25.29 47.07 -4.97
CA ILE A 370 -25.18 45.72 -5.56
C ILE A 370 -23.89 45.03 -5.09
N GLU A 371 -22.77 45.75 -5.01
CA GLU A 371 -21.50 45.18 -4.54
C GLU A 371 -21.56 44.78 -3.05
N GLN A 372 -22.23 45.58 -2.21
CA GLN A 372 -22.45 45.24 -0.80
C GLN A 372 -23.33 43.99 -0.64
N ASP A 373 -24.43 43.91 -1.40
CA ASP A 373 -25.32 42.74 -1.38
C ASP A 373 -24.58 41.48 -1.86
N LEU A 374 -23.76 41.57 -2.91
CA LEU A 374 -22.93 40.46 -3.40
C LEU A 374 -21.88 40.01 -2.37
N LYS A 375 -21.25 40.95 -1.64
CA LYS A 375 -20.31 40.60 -0.56
C LYS A 375 -21.01 39.86 0.58
N MET A 376 -22.24 40.25 0.93
CA MET A 376 -23.03 39.58 1.96
C MET A 376 -23.43 38.16 1.52
N VAL A 377 -23.84 37.99 0.27
CA VAL A 377 -24.17 36.67 -0.30
C VAL A 377 -22.95 35.76 -0.33
N ASN A 378 -21.79 36.25 -0.80
CA ASN A 378 -20.57 35.45 -0.82
C ASN A 378 -20.17 35.01 0.59
N LYS A 379 -20.29 35.90 1.59
CA LYS A 379 -20.02 35.54 3.00
C LYS A 379 -20.94 34.41 3.50
N ASN A 380 -22.22 34.46 3.15
CA ASN A 380 -23.18 33.42 3.53
C ASN A 380 -22.90 32.08 2.80
N ILE A 381 -22.51 32.12 1.52
CA ILE A 381 -22.12 30.93 0.76
C ILE A 381 -20.88 30.30 1.38
N THR A 382 -19.84 31.09 1.70
CA THR A 382 -18.63 30.59 2.35
C THR A 382 -18.96 29.91 3.68
N PHE A 383 -19.80 30.52 4.51
CA PHE A 383 -20.23 29.93 5.78
C PHE A 383 -20.96 28.58 5.59
N ILE A 384 -21.85 28.48 4.59
CA ILE A 384 -22.55 27.22 4.30
C ILE A 384 -21.57 26.13 3.85
N LEU A 385 -20.60 26.47 3.00
CA LEU A 385 -19.57 25.53 2.54
C LEU A 385 -18.70 25.03 3.72
N GLU A 386 -18.34 25.91 4.65
CA GLU A 386 -17.61 25.53 5.87
C GLU A 386 -18.40 24.53 6.73
N VAL A 387 -19.71 24.75 6.89
CA VAL A 387 -20.60 23.83 7.63
C VAL A 387 -20.67 22.46 6.95
N ILE A 388 -20.77 22.43 5.62
CA ILE A 388 -20.79 21.18 4.83
C ILE A 388 -19.49 20.40 5.01
N GLU A 389 -18.34 21.06 4.87
CA GLU A 389 -17.04 20.41 5.05
C GLU A 389 -16.86 19.88 6.48
N GLN A 390 -17.34 20.62 7.50
CA GLN A 390 -17.31 20.15 8.88
C GLN A 390 -18.16 18.89 9.09
N GLN A 391 -19.34 18.82 8.49
CA GLN A 391 -20.22 17.64 8.58
C GLN A 391 -19.64 16.44 7.85
N LYS A 392 -19.04 16.66 6.68
CA LYS A 392 -18.34 15.62 5.91
C LYS A 392 -17.19 15.02 6.73
N ALA A 393 -16.40 15.86 7.40
CA ALA A 393 -15.32 15.41 8.28
C ALA A 393 -15.86 14.57 9.45
N GLN A 394 -16.98 14.98 10.08
CA GLN A 394 -17.63 14.22 11.15
C GLN A 394 -18.13 12.85 10.67
N LEU A 395 -18.69 12.78 9.46
CA LEU A 395 -19.17 11.53 8.88
C LEU A 395 -18.00 10.57 8.59
N LEU A 396 -16.91 11.07 8.01
CA LEU A 396 -15.69 10.28 7.76
C LEU A 396 -15.11 9.72 9.05
N ALA A 397 -15.06 10.53 10.12
CA ALA A 397 -14.60 10.07 11.43
C ALA A 397 -15.49 8.95 12.00
N LYS A 398 -16.81 9.04 11.85
CA LYS A 398 -17.74 7.97 12.25
C LYS A 398 -17.52 6.68 11.44
N ILE A 399 -17.31 6.79 10.12
CA ILE A 399 -17.01 5.64 9.25
C ILE A 399 -15.70 4.95 9.67
N MET A 400 -14.64 5.72 9.90
CA MET A 400 -13.36 5.18 10.38
C MET A 400 -13.50 4.45 11.71
N ASN A 401 -14.27 5.00 12.66
CA ASN A 401 -14.55 4.35 13.93
C ASN A 401 -15.30 3.01 13.76
N MET A 402 -16.30 2.97 12.87
CA MET A 402 -17.02 1.72 12.56
C MET A 402 -16.11 0.67 11.93
N GLN A 403 -15.24 1.06 10.99
CA GLN A 403 -14.26 0.16 10.39
C GLN A 403 -13.31 -0.42 11.44
N GLN A 404 -12.82 0.42 12.36
CA GLN A 404 -11.95 -0.01 13.45
C GLN A 404 -12.68 -1.01 14.39
N LYS A 405 -13.96 -0.77 14.70
CA LYS A 405 -14.77 -1.71 15.49
C LYS A 405 -14.96 -3.06 14.78
N LEU A 406 -15.23 -3.06 13.48
CA LEU A 406 -15.36 -4.28 12.69
C LEU A 406 -14.05 -5.08 12.63
N GLN A 407 -12.91 -4.39 12.47
CA GLN A 407 -11.59 -5.01 12.52
C GLN A 407 -11.33 -5.65 13.89
N ASN A 408 -11.69 -4.97 14.98
CA ASN A 408 -11.54 -5.52 16.33
C ASN A 408 -12.41 -6.77 16.54
N ILE A 409 -13.65 -6.79 16.04
CA ILE A 409 -14.52 -7.98 16.11
C ILE A 409 -13.90 -9.16 15.35
N ASN A 410 -13.36 -8.92 14.14
CA ASN A 410 -12.70 -9.97 13.36
C ASN A 410 -11.45 -10.50 14.09
N ARG A 411 -10.63 -9.60 14.68
CA ARG A 411 -9.44 -9.97 15.46
C ARG A 411 -9.78 -10.85 16.67
N GLU A 412 -10.84 -10.52 17.42
CA GLU A 412 -11.27 -11.33 18.56
C GLU A 412 -11.82 -12.71 18.13
N GLN A 413 -12.55 -12.79 17.02
CA GLN A 413 -13.02 -14.08 16.49
C GLN A 413 -11.87 -14.97 16.01
N ILE A 414 -10.84 -14.38 15.37
CA ILE A 414 -9.64 -15.10 14.94
C ILE A 414 -8.87 -15.61 16.17
N LYS A 415 -8.69 -14.76 17.19
CA LYS A 415 -8.08 -15.17 18.47
C LYS A 415 -8.83 -16.35 19.09
N GLU A 416 -10.15 -16.25 19.26
CA GLU A 416 -10.94 -17.29 19.90
C GLU A 416 -10.84 -18.64 19.16
N LYS A 417 -10.74 -18.62 17.83
CA LYS A 417 -10.70 -19.83 17.01
C LYS A 417 -9.32 -20.46 16.90
N LEU A 418 -8.27 -19.66 16.74
CA LEU A 418 -6.93 -20.14 16.39
C LEU A 418 -5.93 -20.08 17.54
N LEU A 419 -5.98 -19.04 18.38
CA LEU A 419 -4.92 -18.77 19.34
C LEU A 419 -4.80 -19.88 20.39
N GLY A 420 -3.57 -20.34 20.63
CA GLY A 420 -3.26 -21.37 21.63
C GLY A 420 -3.74 -22.77 21.26
N LYS A 421 -4.00 -23.04 19.97
CA LYS A 421 -4.58 -24.31 19.49
C LYS A 421 -3.76 -24.93 18.37
N ILE A 422 -3.89 -26.25 18.27
CA ILE A 422 -3.39 -27.05 17.15
C ILE A 422 -4.57 -27.44 16.26
N HIS A 423 -4.41 -27.24 14.96
CA HIS A 423 -5.40 -27.59 13.95
C HIS A 423 -4.82 -28.64 13.01
N VAL A 424 -5.61 -29.66 12.69
CA VAL A 424 -5.31 -30.66 11.67
C VAL A 424 -6.18 -30.36 10.45
N ASP A 425 -5.61 -30.42 9.26
CA ASP A 425 -6.26 -30.14 7.98
C ASP A 425 -6.95 -28.75 7.93
N LEU A 426 -6.23 -27.71 8.36
CA LEU A 426 -6.75 -26.33 8.34
C LEU A 426 -6.82 -25.80 6.91
N GLU A 427 -8.02 -25.45 6.45
CA GLU A 427 -8.21 -24.78 5.16
C GLU A 427 -7.65 -23.35 5.16
N LEU A 428 -6.92 -22.96 4.10
CA LEU A 428 -6.30 -21.64 3.99
C LEU A 428 -7.29 -20.46 4.02
N LYS A 429 -8.58 -20.68 3.75
CA LYS A 429 -9.61 -19.63 3.86
C LYS A 429 -9.71 -19.01 5.26
N TRP A 430 -9.30 -19.76 6.29
CA TRP A 430 -9.24 -19.28 7.67
C TRP A 430 -8.07 -18.31 7.91
N LEU A 431 -7.06 -18.34 7.04
CA LEU A 431 -5.87 -17.48 7.08
C LEU A 431 -5.89 -16.41 5.97
N LYS A 432 -7.06 -16.13 5.37
CA LYS A 432 -7.18 -15.19 4.23
C LYS A 432 -6.71 -13.76 4.55
N ASP A 433 -6.80 -13.37 5.82
CA ASP A 433 -6.42 -12.04 6.31
C ASP A 433 -5.00 -12.02 6.91
N PHE A 434 -4.29 -13.16 6.87
CA PHE A 434 -2.91 -13.27 7.34
C PHE A 434 -1.93 -13.07 6.17
N VAL A 435 -0.73 -12.56 6.49
CA VAL A 435 0.40 -12.40 5.57
C VAL A 435 1.34 -13.58 5.70
N ILE A 436 1.73 -14.20 4.58
CA ILE A 436 2.78 -15.23 4.55
C ILE A 436 4.13 -14.54 4.81
N ILE A 437 4.78 -14.92 5.90
CA ILE A 437 6.09 -14.37 6.33
C ILE A 437 7.24 -15.38 6.14
N TYR A 438 6.91 -16.65 5.89
CA TYR A 438 7.87 -17.71 5.57
C TYR A 438 7.18 -18.79 4.73
N ASP A 439 7.79 -19.20 3.62
CA ASP A 439 7.32 -20.28 2.74
C ASP A 439 8.52 -21.01 2.13
N GLU A 440 8.92 -22.13 2.73
CA GLU A 440 10.11 -22.88 2.30
C GLU A 440 9.87 -24.38 2.32
N PHE A 441 10.57 -25.11 1.46
CA PHE A 441 10.56 -26.57 1.45
C PHE A 441 11.18 -27.13 2.73
N LEU A 442 10.73 -28.32 3.13
CA LEU A 442 11.35 -29.05 4.26
C LEU A 442 12.79 -29.51 3.97
N THR A 443 13.33 -29.27 2.78
CA THR A 443 14.77 -29.41 2.51
C THR A 443 15.60 -28.28 3.13
N ASN A 444 14.99 -27.12 3.41
CA ASN A 444 15.71 -25.93 3.82
C ASN A 444 15.78 -25.84 5.36
N PRO A 445 16.95 -25.56 5.96
CA PRO A 445 17.07 -25.50 7.41
C PRO A 445 16.42 -24.22 7.99
N LEU A 446 15.76 -24.36 9.14
CA LEU A 446 15.37 -23.21 9.96
C LEU A 446 16.52 -22.89 10.92
N ASN A 447 16.92 -21.63 10.99
CA ASN A 447 18.03 -21.18 11.83
C ASN A 447 17.70 -19.88 12.55
N ARG A 448 18.52 -19.50 13.54
CA ARG A 448 18.30 -18.31 14.36
C ARG A 448 18.31 -17.01 13.55
N LYS A 449 19.01 -16.95 12.41
CA LYS A 449 18.99 -15.76 11.55
C LYS A 449 17.59 -15.55 10.97
N ILE A 450 16.96 -16.62 10.48
CA ILE A 450 15.59 -16.58 9.95
C ILE A 450 14.60 -16.23 11.08
N VAL A 451 14.70 -16.88 12.23
CA VAL A 451 13.84 -16.58 13.40
C VAL A 451 13.96 -15.10 13.79
N ARG A 452 15.19 -14.55 13.88
CA ARG A 452 15.40 -13.12 14.17
C ARG A 452 14.82 -12.20 13.09
N GLN A 453 14.92 -12.58 11.83
CA GLN A 453 14.31 -11.81 10.74
C GLN A 453 12.80 -11.75 10.88
N ILE A 454 12.16 -12.87 11.22
CA ILE A 454 10.72 -12.93 11.51
C ILE A 454 10.38 -12.06 12.73
N GLN A 455 11.08 -12.24 13.84
CA GLN A 455 10.89 -11.44 15.06
C GLN A 455 11.09 -9.93 14.85
N ASN A 456 11.91 -9.51 13.88
CA ASN A 456 12.14 -8.10 13.57
C ASN A 456 11.01 -7.47 12.73
N ILE A 457 10.21 -8.27 12.02
CA ILE A 457 9.11 -7.78 11.17
C ILE A 457 7.73 -7.97 11.81
N THR A 458 7.66 -8.60 12.98
CA THR A 458 6.43 -8.84 13.73
C THR A 458 6.56 -8.32 15.17
N GLU A 459 5.46 -7.86 15.77
CA GLU A 459 5.41 -7.51 17.19
C GLU A 459 5.22 -8.74 18.08
N ASN A 460 5.56 -8.65 19.37
CA ASN A 460 5.47 -9.77 20.32
C ASN A 460 4.05 -10.36 20.46
N ASP A 461 3.01 -9.53 20.31
CA ASP A 461 1.59 -9.89 20.35
C ASP A 461 0.98 -10.18 18.96
N THR A 462 1.83 -10.29 17.93
CA THR A 462 1.40 -10.76 16.61
C THR A 462 1.03 -12.24 16.70
N ILE A 463 -0.13 -12.62 16.17
CA ILE A 463 -0.53 -14.02 16.09
C ILE A 463 0.19 -14.63 14.90
N ILE A 464 1.00 -15.66 15.16
CA ILE A 464 1.69 -16.41 14.13
C ILE A 464 1.10 -17.82 14.08
N CYS A 465 0.75 -18.27 12.88
CA CYS A 465 0.36 -19.64 12.61
C CYS A 465 1.48 -20.34 11.84
N ILE A 466 2.00 -21.44 12.38
CA ILE A 466 3.08 -22.23 11.79
C ILE A 466 2.53 -23.60 11.43
N GLY A 467 2.69 -24.00 10.19
CA GLY A 467 2.20 -25.30 9.75
C GLY A 467 2.97 -25.94 8.62
N GLY A 468 2.67 -27.21 8.43
CA GLY A 468 3.16 -28.01 7.32
C GLY A 468 2.13 -28.16 6.22
N MET A 469 2.54 -27.98 4.97
CA MET A 469 1.69 -28.09 3.79
C MET A 469 2.24 -29.17 2.85
N LYS A 470 1.35 -29.90 2.17
CA LYS A 470 1.74 -30.76 1.06
C LYS A 470 1.69 -29.98 -0.26
N VAL A 471 2.73 -30.07 -1.07
CA VAL A 471 2.89 -29.26 -2.30
C VAL A 471 1.82 -29.57 -3.33
N ASP A 472 1.34 -30.82 -3.40
CA ASP A 472 0.27 -31.23 -4.31
C ASP A 472 -1.14 -30.83 -3.85
N ASN A 473 -1.29 -30.34 -2.61
CA ASN A 473 -2.56 -29.84 -2.08
C ASN A 473 -2.35 -28.54 -1.30
N PRO A 474 -2.11 -27.41 -1.99
CA PRO A 474 -1.74 -26.16 -1.35
C PRO A 474 -2.90 -25.43 -0.66
N GLN A 475 -4.11 -25.98 -0.63
CA GLN A 475 -5.28 -25.34 0.00
C GLN A 475 -5.45 -25.72 1.47
N ILE A 476 -4.69 -26.71 1.94
CA ILE A 476 -4.82 -27.29 3.28
C ILE A 476 -3.44 -27.34 3.94
N LEU A 477 -3.36 -26.81 5.17
CA LEU A 477 -2.24 -27.04 6.06
C LEU A 477 -2.55 -28.28 6.90
N LEU A 478 -1.72 -29.32 6.77
CA LEU A 478 -1.95 -30.62 7.39
C LEU A 478 -1.96 -30.53 8.92
N VAL A 479 -1.04 -29.74 9.47
CA VAL A 479 -0.97 -29.44 10.91
C VAL A 479 -0.51 -28.02 11.09
N VAL A 480 -1.21 -27.25 11.94
CA VAL A 480 -0.92 -25.84 12.23
C VAL A 480 -1.01 -25.60 13.73
N GLY A 481 0.01 -24.96 14.30
CA GLY A 481 -0.04 -24.37 15.63
C GLY A 481 -0.11 -22.86 15.52
N CYS A 482 -1.05 -22.22 16.21
CA CYS A 482 -1.21 -20.77 16.21
C CYS A 482 -1.04 -20.21 17.62
N ASP A 483 -0.19 -19.19 17.78
CA ASP A 483 0.05 -18.55 19.07
C ASP A 483 0.65 -17.15 18.88
N TYR A 484 0.89 -16.43 19.96
CA TYR A 484 1.65 -15.18 19.91
C TYR A 484 3.11 -15.45 19.56
N GLN A 485 3.72 -14.53 18.81
CA GLN A 485 5.13 -14.60 18.42
C GLN A 485 6.06 -14.88 19.62
N GLN A 486 5.84 -14.17 20.73
CA GLN A 486 6.66 -14.31 21.94
C GLN A 486 6.57 -15.71 22.56
N GLU A 487 5.45 -16.41 22.40
CA GLU A 487 5.26 -17.77 22.88
C GLU A 487 6.02 -18.76 21.97
N ILE A 488 5.84 -18.62 20.66
CA ILE A 488 6.39 -19.55 19.66
C ILE A 488 7.92 -19.58 19.69
N PHE A 489 8.55 -18.41 19.72
CA PHE A 489 10.01 -18.29 19.64
C PHE A 489 10.67 -18.18 21.02
N GLN A 490 10.01 -18.65 22.07
CA GLN A 490 10.62 -18.77 23.39
C GLN A 490 11.49 -20.03 23.47
N PHE A 491 12.75 -19.87 23.88
CA PHE A 491 13.64 -21.02 24.07
C PHE A 491 13.15 -21.94 25.18
N THR A 492 13.30 -23.25 24.95
CA THR A 492 13.00 -24.31 25.92
C THR A 492 14.30 -24.82 26.51
N ASN A 493 14.30 -25.12 27.81
CA ASN A 493 15.52 -25.56 28.54
C ASN A 493 15.56 -27.07 28.79
N ASN A 494 14.49 -27.80 28.42
CA ASN A 494 14.34 -29.22 28.67
C ASN A 494 14.11 -29.95 27.33
N TRP A 495 14.89 -30.99 27.08
CA TRP A 495 14.83 -31.80 25.85
C TRP A 495 13.74 -32.89 25.89
N GLN A 496 13.07 -33.06 27.04
CA GLN A 496 11.99 -34.02 27.27
C GLN A 496 10.63 -33.36 27.52
N HIS A 497 10.60 -32.05 27.77
CA HIS A 497 9.38 -31.33 28.14
C HIS A 497 9.28 -30.04 27.33
N ALA A 498 8.23 -29.95 26.52
CA ALA A 498 7.85 -28.73 25.82
C ALA A 498 7.21 -27.74 26.80
N ARG A 499 7.23 -26.45 26.45
CA ARG A 499 6.66 -25.40 27.28
C ARG A 499 5.19 -25.21 26.93
N LYS A 500 4.29 -25.29 27.92
CA LYS A 500 2.87 -24.96 27.72
C LYS A 500 2.70 -23.49 27.34
N SER A 501 1.90 -23.22 26.31
CA SER A 501 1.44 -21.87 25.98
C SER A 501 0.58 -21.29 27.09
N GLN A 502 0.65 -19.97 27.27
CA GLN A 502 -0.25 -19.25 28.16
C GLN A 502 -1.67 -19.07 27.57
N GLN A 503 -1.83 -19.27 26.27
CA GLN A 503 -3.07 -18.97 25.55
C GLN A 503 -3.98 -20.19 25.34
N GLY A 504 -3.46 -21.41 25.53
CA GLY A 504 -4.26 -22.61 25.32
C GLY A 504 -3.51 -23.92 25.50
N ASP A 505 -4.05 -24.98 24.89
CA ASP A 505 -3.58 -26.36 25.03
C ASP A 505 -2.65 -26.75 23.86
N ILE A 506 -1.58 -25.97 23.72
CA ILE A 506 -0.46 -26.23 22.81
C ILE A 506 0.85 -26.12 23.60
N TYR A 507 1.79 -27.01 23.31
CA TYR A 507 3.11 -27.02 23.93
C TYR A 507 4.17 -26.73 22.87
N TRP A 508 4.83 -25.59 22.98
CA TRP A 508 5.88 -25.14 22.06
C TRP A 508 7.25 -25.57 22.57
N TYR A 509 8.15 -25.87 21.64
CA TYR A 509 9.56 -26.05 21.96
C TYR A 509 10.48 -25.45 20.91
N MET A 510 11.54 -24.80 21.38
CA MET A 510 12.64 -24.33 20.57
C MET A 510 13.93 -24.54 21.35
N LEU A 511 14.69 -25.57 20.98
CA LEU A 511 15.94 -25.95 21.66
C LEU A 511 17.12 -25.72 20.73
N ASP A 512 18.11 -24.98 21.22
CA ASP A 512 19.26 -24.54 20.42
C ASP A 512 20.04 -25.72 19.84
N LYS A 513 20.26 -25.74 18.52
CA LYS A 513 20.95 -26.82 17.77
C LYS A 513 20.26 -28.19 17.78
N PHE A 514 19.01 -28.27 18.22
CA PHE A 514 18.23 -29.50 18.18
C PHE A 514 17.00 -29.33 17.29
N ALA A 515 15.90 -28.82 17.85
CA ALA A 515 14.62 -28.82 17.19
C ALA A 515 13.74 -27.64 17.57
N PHE A 516 12.81 -27.37 16.67
CA PHE A 516 11.75 -26.39 16.79
C PHE A 516 10.43 -27.06 16.44
N GLY A 517 9.36 -26.83 17.21
CA GLY A 517 8.07 -27.41 16.90
C GLY A 517 7.03 -27.23 18.01
N PHE A 518 5.96 -28.01 17.90
CA PHE A 518 4.88 -28.04 18.87
C PHE A 518 4.22 -29.43 18.99
N SER A 519 3.58 -29.65 20.13
CA SER A 519 2.93 -30.90 20.52
C SER A 519 1.62 -30.62 21.29
N PRO A 520 0.61 -31.52 21.22
CA PRO A 520 -0.58 -31.43 22.07
C PRO A 520 -0.31 -31.78 23.54
N LYS A 521 0.87 -32.33 23.85
CA LYS A 521 1.29 -32.77 25.19
C LYS A 521 2.64 -32.21 25.57
N GLU A 522 2.91 -32.14 26.87
CA GLU A 522 4.19 -31.68 27.42
C GLU A 522 5.35 -32.60 27.02
N GLU A 523 5.10 -33.90 26.99
CA GLU A 523 6.12 -34.90 26.70
C GLU A 523 6.57 -34.83 25.23
N ILE A 524 7.86 -34.58 25.08
CA ILE A 524 8.60 -34.63 23.81
C ILE A 524 9.85 -35.48 24.03
N LEU A 525 10.50 -35.92 22.96
CA LEU A 525 11.80 -36.59 23.09
C LEU A 525 12.76 -36.11 22.02
N LEU A 526 13.55 -35.08 22.34
CA LEU A 526 14.51 -34.46 21.41
C LEU A 526 15.88 -35.15 21.46
N THR A 527 15.97 -36.44 21.11
CA THR A 527 17.29 -37.07 20.88
C THR A 527 18.02 -36.43 19.70
N LEU A 528 17.24 -36.04 18.70
CA LEU A 528 17.64 -35.37 17.48
C LEU A 528 16.55 -34.37 17.08
N CYS A 529 15.31 -34.84 17.02
CA CYS A 529 14.08 -34.08 16.79
C CYS A 529 12.92 -34.81 17.51
N ASP A 530 11.71 -34.23 17.58
CA ASP A 530 10.59 -34.90 18.26
C ASP A 530 10.04 -36.09 17.45
N ASP A 531 10.35 -37.29 17.92
CA ASP A 531 9.90 -38.57 17.36
C ASP A 531 8.95 -39.33 18.29
N LEU A 532 8.49 -38.71 19.38
CA LEU A 532 7.55 -39.34 20.31
C LEU A 532 6.17 -39.51 19.66
N ASP A 533 5.50 -40.64 19.90
CA ASP A 533 4.15 -40.95 19.40
C ASP A 533 4.00 -40.71 17.87
N PRO A 534 4.68 -41.47 16.98
CA PRO A 534 4.70 -41.21 15.54
C PRO A 534 3.33 -41.26 14.85
N SER A 535 2.32 -41.85 15.48
CA SER A 535 0.93 -41.87 15.00
C SER A 535 0.13 -40.61 15.33
N ASP A 536 0.64 -39.73 16.20
CA ASP A 536 -0.04 -38.51 16.60
C ASP A 536 -0.08 -37.50 15.45
N GLN A 537 -1.29 -37.10 15.06
CA GLN A 537 -1.55 -36.17 13.95
C GLN A 537 -1.36 -34.71 14.34
N MET A 538 -1.24 -34.36 15.62
CA MET A 538 -1.19 -32.98 16.10
C MET A 538 0.23 -32.49 16.40
N ARG A 539 1.26 -33.22 15.99
CA ARG A 539 2.66 -32.86 16.25
C ARG A 539 3.34 -32.27 15.03
N PHE A 540 4.19 -31.28 15.24
CA PHE A 540 5.02 -30.69 14.20
C PHE A 540 6.45 -30.56 14.71
N SER A 541 7.43 -30.99 13.92
CA SER A 541 8.83 -30.91 14.33
C SER A 541 9.76 -30.60 13.16
N TYR A 542 10.69 -29.69 13.42
CA TYR A 542 11.66 -29.15 12.48
C TYR A 542 13.06 -29.16 13.10
N TRP A 543 14.09 -29.40 12.29
CA TRP A 543 15.47 -29.27 12.76
C TRP A 543 15.86 -27.81 12.91
N PHE A 544 16.42 -27.44 14.07
CA PHE A 544 16.82 -26.06 14.34
C PHE A 544 18.34 -25.96 14.48
N GLU A 545 18.96 -25.19 13.59
CA GLU A 545 20.43 -25.01 13.53
C GLU A 545 21.28 -26.29 13.37
N ASN A 546 20.70 -27.40 12.91
CA ASN A 546 21.41 -28.68 12.75
C ASN A 546 22.07 -28.88 11.37
N GLY A 547 22.67 -27.83 10.80
CA GLY A 547 23.38 -27.91 9.51
C GLY A 547 22.47 -27.77 8.28
N ARG A 548 22.46 -28.77 7.39
CA ARG A 548 21.79 -28.69 6.07
C ARG A 548 20.38 -29.28 6.04
N ASP A 549 20.02 -30.10 7.01
CA ASP A 549 18.74 -30.80 7.02
C ASP A 549 17.60 -29.90 7.52
N GLY A 550 16.39 -30.05 6.96
CA GLY A 550 15.23 -29.19 7.23
C GLY A 550 14.11 -29.83 8.07
N GLY A 551 12.91 -29.99 7.53
CA GLY A 551 11.75 -30.49 8.27
C GLY A 551 11.85 -31.97 8.60
N ARG A 552 11.26 -32.39 9.74
CA ARG A 552 11.30 -33.78 10.21
C ARG A 552 9.93 -34.44 10.27
N ARG A 553 8.91 -33.70 10.68
CA ARG A 553 7.58 -34.24 10.98
C ARG A 553 6.46 -33.24 10.75
N ILE A 554 5.40 -33.69 10.09
CA ILE A 554 4.10 -33.02 10.00
C ILE A 554 3.01 -34.04 10.34
N GLY A 555 2.43 -33.95 11.54
CA GLY A 555 1.45 -34.90 12.03
C GLY A 555 2.00 -36.31 12.10
N ASN A 556 1.30 -37.25 11.47
CA ASN A 556 1.74 -38.65 11.37
C ASN A 556 2.76 -38.90 10.25
N GLN A 557 3.08 -37.90 9.43
CA GLN A 557 4.12 -38.00 8.41
C GLN A 557 5.48 -37.76 9.07
N THR A 558 6.21 -38.85 9.28
CA THR A 558 7.56 -38.83 9.87
C THR A 558 8.63 -38.98 8.79
N GLN A 559 9.89 -38.74 9.14
CA GLN A 559 11.06 -38.85 8.27
C GLN A 559 11.02 -37.94 7.02
N LEU A 560 10.46 -36.73 7.15
CA LEU A 560 10.35 -35.77 6.05
C LEU A 560 11.66 -35.04 5.70
N ILE A 561 12.79 -35.58 6.17
CA ILE A 561 14.11 -34.99 5.98
C ILE A 561 14.40 -34.95 4.48
N ASN A 562 14.68 -33.75 3.96
CA ASN A 562 14.94 -33.51 2.54
C ASN A 562 13.76 -33.78 1.60
N SER A 563 12.54 -33.82 2.10
CA SER A 563 11.35 -33.94 1.26
C SER A 563 11.04 -32.63 0.52
N ILE A 564 10.88 -32.72 -0.79
CA ILE A 564 10.36 -31.63 -1.64
C ILE A 564 8.83 -31.65 -1.74
N ASP A 565 8.18 -32.71 -1.28
CA ASP A 565 6.72 -32.86 -1.34
C ASP A 565 5.98 -32.03 -0.29
N TYR A 566 6.72 -31.44 0.66
CA TYR A 566 6.18 -30.69 1.77
C TYR A 566 6.92 -29.36 1.96
N LYS A 567 6.20 -28.38 2.50
CA LYS A 567 6.72 -27.07 2.89
C LYS A 567 6.35 -26.75 4.33
N MET A 568 7.16 -25.90 4.96
CA MET A 568 6.78 -25.17 6.16
C MET A 568 6.33 -23.77 5.75
N GLN A 569 5.18 -23.35 6.29
CA GLN A 569 4.65 -22.02 6.10
C GLN A 569 4.40 -21.34 7.45
N MET A 570 4.70 -20.05 7.52
CA MET A 570 4.37 -19.19 8.65
C MET A 570 3.54 -18.01 8.18
N TYR A 571 2.44 -17.77 8.89
CA TYR A 571 1.47 -16.71 8.62
C TYR A 571 1.44 -15.76 9.81
N ALA A 572 1.39 -14.45 9.58
CA ALA A 572 1.25 -13.43 10.61
C ALA A 572 -0.04 -12.61 10.38
N PHE A 573 -0.79 -12.36 11.45
CA PHE A 573 -2.04 -11.58 11.42
C PHE A 573 -1.86 -10.15 11.92
#